data_AF-A0A6V7V9A7-F1
#
_entry.id   AF-A0A6V7V9A7-F1
#
_cell.length_a   1.000
_cell.length_b   1.000
_cell.length_c   1.000
_cell.angle_alpha   90.00
_cell.angle_beta   90.00
_cell.angle_gamma   90.00
#
_symmetry.space_group_name_H-M   'P 1'
#
loop_
_entity.id
_entity.type
_entity.pdbx_description
1 polymer ?
#
loop_
_entity_poly.entity_id
_entity_poly.type
_entity_poly.pdbx_seq_one_letter_code
_entity_poly.pdbx_strand_id
1 'polypeptide(L)'
;MTVDDINSMRLAFHKQKNYYFKVIIEEGYSPVKQGNIEITNKSFQVNQQDITQQELLFHPNTKFFISHCDQDSLTEAIYAGVPLICIPNSGDQFYNSSLVEHLGIGKYVLLTFKDEKGNDQRNENFKADFRKALNELIQKYVSNVGNNF
;
A
#
# COMPACT_ATOMS: atom_id res chain seq x y z
N MET A 1 -12.28 4.70 1.75
CA MET A 1 -12.22 3.44 0.95
C MET A 1 -13.49 2.64 1.20
N THR A 2 -14.04 1.96 0.19
CA THR A 2 -15.29 1.16 0.28
C THR A 2 -14.99 -0.33 0.41
N VAL A 3 -15.98 -1.14 0.79
CA VAL A 3 -15.84 -2.61 0.84
C VAL A 3 -15.42 -3.19 -0.52
N ASP A 4 -15.91 -2.61 -1.63
CA ASP A 4 -15.57 -3.07 -2.98
C ASP A 4 -14.12 -2.78 -3.38
N ASP A 5 -13.53 -1.68 -2.87
CA ASP A 5 -12.10 -1.39 -3.05
C ASP A 5 -11.25 -2.42 -2.33
N ILE A 6 -11.60 -2.69 -1.07
CA ILE A 6 -10.89 -3.64 -0.22
C ILE A 6 -10.97 -5.04 -0.85
N ASN A 7 -12.15 -5.43 -1.34
CA ASN A 7 -12.32 -6.67 -2.08
C ASN A 7 -11.47 -6.71 -3.35
N SER A 8 -11.39 -5.61 -4.09
CA SER A 8 -10.56 -5.51 -5.30
C SER A 8 -9.07 -5.64 -4.98
N MET A 9 -8.59 -5.00 -3.91
CA MET A 9 -7.21 -5.14 -3.42
C MET A 9 -6.93 -6.57 -2.96
N ARG A 10 -7.85 -7.16 -2.17
CA ARG A 10 -7.75 -8.54 -1.68
C ARG A 10 -7.65 -9.55 -2.82
N LEU A 11 -8.44 -9.38 -3.88
CA LEU A 11 -8.35 -10.20 -5.09
C LEU A 11 -6.99 -10.06 -5.79
N ALA A 12 -6.40 -8.86 -5.79
CA ALA A 12 -5.07 -8.64 -6.35
C ALA A 12 -3.99 -9.34 -5.52
N PHE A 13 -4.05 -9.24 -4.18
CA PHE A 13 -3.12 -9.92 -3.26
C PHE A 13 -3.20 -11.44 -3.34
N HIS A 14 -4.40 -12.00 -3.48
CA HIS A 14 -4.61 -13.45 -3.51
C HIS A 14 -3.94 -14.10 -4.74
N LYS A 15 -3.71 -13.34 -5.81
CA LYS A 15 -2.97 -13.81 -6.99
C LYS A 15 -1.46 -13.90 -6.74
N GLN A 16 -0.94 -13.23 -5.73
CA GLN A 16 0.49 -13.14 -5.43
C GLN A 16 0.90 -14.17 -4.37
N LYS A 17 0.87 -15.46 -4.73
CA LYS A 17 1.03 -16.58 -3.77
C LYS A 17 2.36 -16.61 -3.00
N ASN A 18 3.39 -15.92 -3.48
CA ASN A 18 4.72 -15.88 -2.87
C ASN A 18 4.88 -14.78 -1.80
N TYR A 19 3.83 -14.00 -1.54
CA TYR A 19 3.86 -12.87 -0.60
C TYR A 19 2.81 -13.03 0.46
N TYR A 20 3.17 -12.70 1.70
CA TYR A 20 2.21 -12.47 2.76
C TYR A 20 1.83 -10.99 2.78
N PHE A 21 0.54 -10.71 2.79
CA PHE A 21 0.01 -9.35 2.89
C PHE A 21 -0.66 -9.18 4.24
N LYS A 22 -0.13 -8.27 5.05
CA LYS A 22 -0.82 -7.77 6.22
C LYS A 22 -1.24 -6.32 5.98
N VAL A 23 -2.54 -6.08 6.04
CA VAL A 23 -3.17 -4.80 5.75
C VAL A 23 -3.91 -4.34 6.99
N ILE A 24 -3.63 -3.12 7.43
CA ILE A 24 -4.34 -2.50 8.53
C ILE A 24 -5.41 -1.57 7.95
N ILE A 25 -6.66 -1.78 8.33
CA ILE A 25 -7.80 -0.94 7.96
C ILE A 25 -8.53 -0.60 9.26
N GLU A 26 -8.51 0.68 9.63
CA GLU A 26 -8.97 1.13 10.95
C GLU A 26 -10.49 1.10 11.09
N GLU A 27 -11.25 1.40 10.02
CA GLU A 27 -12.69 1.53 10.07
C GLU A 27 -13.42 0.84 8.91
N GLY A 28 -14.68 0.46 9.15
CA GLY A 28 -15.61 0.04 8.09
C GLY A 28 -15.35 -1.36 7.50
N TYR A 29 -14.53 -2.20 8.15
CA TYR A 29 -14.21 -3.54 7.67
C TYR A 29 -14.13 -4.58 8.80
N SER A 30 -14.62 -5.79 8.54
CA SER A 30 -14.46 -6.92 9.46
C SER A 30 -13.11 -7.61 9.22
N PRO A 31 -12.29 -7.88 10.24
CA PRO A 31 -11.01 -8.56 10.07
C PRO A 31 -11.13 -9.87 9.27
N VAL A 32 -10.18 -10.12 8.38
CA VAL A 32 -10.13 -11.32 7.52
C VAL A 32 -8.74 -11.93 7.57
N LYS A 33 -8.67 -13.23 7.83
CA LYS A 33 -7.45 -14.02 7.65
C LYS A 33 -7.75 -15.18 6.69
N GLN A 34 -7.22 -15.11 5.48
CA GLN A 34 -7.45 -16.12 4.45
C GLN A 34 -6.20 -16.30 3.60
N GLY A 35 -5.64 -17.52 3.63
CA GLY A 35 -4.44 -17.86 2.87
C GLY A 35 -3.27 -16.93 3.21
N ASN A 36 -2.74 -16.24 2.20
CA ASN A 36 -1.61 -15.33 2.31
C ASN A 36 -1.99 -13.88 2.67
N ILE A 37 -3.22 -13.64 3.12
CA ILE A 37 -3.74 -12.29 3.41
C ILE A 37 -4.30 -12.24 4.82
N GLU A 38 -3.89 -11.21 5.56
CA GLU A 38 -4.47 -10.76 6.82
C GLU A 38 -4.88 -9.30 6.69
N ILE A 39 -6.17 -9.02 6.82
CA ILE A 39 -6.72 -7.68 6.97
C ILE A 39 -7.19 -7.56 8.41
N THR A 40 -6.71 -6.55 9.12
CA THR A 40 -6.98 -6.35 10.54
C THR A 40 -7.20 -4.88 10.85
N ASN A 41 -7.88 -4.57 11.94
CA ASN A 41 -7.95 -3.23 12.52
C ASN A 41 -7.04 -3.09 13.75
N LYS A 42 -6.20 -4.11 14.02
CA LYS A 42 -5.22 -4.11 15.11
C LYS A 42 -3.85 -3.74 14.57
N SER A 43 -3.08 -3.09 15.43
CA SER A 43 -1.63 -2.93 15.30
C SER A 43 -0.94 -4.26 14.98
N PHE A 44 0.23 -4.16 14.35
CA PHE A 44 1.06 -5.34 14.14
C PHE A 44 1.63 -5.81 15.47
N GLN A 45 1.50 -7.11 15.78
CA GLN A 45 2.00 -7.68 17.01
C GLN A 45 2.93 -8.85 16.78
N VAL A 46 4.04 -8.90 17.52
CA VAL A 46 4.93 -10.07 17.64
C VAL A 46 5.07 -10.38 19.12
N ASN A 47 4.87 -11.65 19.48
CA ASN A 47 4.91 -12.09 20.89
C ASN A 47 4.03 -11.23 21.82
N GLN A 48 2.84 -10.83 21.35
CA GLN A 48 1.88 -9.99 22.06
C GLN A 48 2.35 -8.56 22.35
N GLN A 49 3.42 -8.09 21.68
CA GLN A 49 3.89 -6.72 21.74
C GLN A 49 3.61 -6.01 20.43
N ASP A 50 3.08 -4.78 20.53
CA ASP A 50 2.88 -3.93 19.37
C ASP A 50 4.23 -3.51 18.77
N ILE A 51 4.32 -3.64 17.46
CA ILE A 51 5.46 -3.20 16.67
C ILE A 51 5.07 -1.89 15.98
N THR A 52 5.99 -0.93 16.01
CA THR A 52 5.84 0.37 15.36
C THR A 52 5.91 0.26 13.83
N GLN A 53 5.36 1.25 13.12
CA GLN A 53 5.49 1.33 11.65
C GLN A 53 6.95 1.36 11.23
N GLN A 54 7.79 2.14 11.94
CA GLN A 54 9.22 2.22 11.68
C GLN A 54 9.89 0.83 11.76
N GLU A 55 9.64 0.07 12.82
CA GLU A 55 10.19 -1.29 12.96
C GLU A 55 9.74 -2.23 11.84
N LEU A 56 8.49 -2.12 11.38
CA LEU A 56 8.01 -2.87 10.22
C LEU A 56 8.75 -2.46 8.95
N LEU A 57 8.94 -1.17 8.70
CA LEU A 57 9.61 -0.68 7.51
C LEU A 57 11.08 -1.10 7.46
N PHE A 58 11.77 -1.15 8.61
CA PHE A 58 13.15 -1.63 8.69
C PHE A 58 13.31 -3.15 8.69
N HIS A 59 12.21 -3.91 8.76
CA HIS A 59 12.27 -5.36 8.78
C HIS A 59 12.68 -5.92 7.39
N PRO A 60 13.63 -6.88 7.30
CA PRO A 60 14.18 -7.36 6.01
C PRO A 60 13.15 -8.06 5.10
N ASN A 61 12.03 -8.50 5.66
CA ASN A 61 10.93 -9.09 4.89
C ASN A 61 9.95 -8.06 4.33
N THR A 62 10.08 -6.78 4.68
CA THR A 62 9.25 -5.72 4.12
C THR A 62 9.75 -5.36 2.73
N LYS A 63 8.92 -5.61 1.72
CA LYS A 63 9.29 -5.44 0.30
C LYS A 63 8.73 -4.16 -0.33
N PHE A 64 7.61 -3.68 0.19
CA PHE A 64 7.00 -2.41 -0.15
C PHE A 64 5.96 -2.07 0.92
N PHE A 65 5.51 -0.82 0.92
CA PHE A 65 4.52 -0.30 1.84
C PHE A 65 3.36 0.35 1.07
N ILE A 66 2.13 0.08 1.49
CA ILE A 66 0.93 0.71 0.94
C ILE A 66 0.44 1.72 1.97
N SER A 67 0.34 3.00 1.58
CA SER A 67 0.03 4.10 2.49
C SER A 67 -0.82 5.15 1.79
N HIS A 68 -1.56 5.96 2.56
CA HIS A 68 -2.15 7.20 2.05
C HIS A 68 -1.10 8.29 1.80
N CYS A 69 0.15 8.07 2.19
CA CYS A 69 1.28 8.95 1.90
C CYS A 69 1.17 10.34 2.58
N ASP A 70 0.77 10.37 3.85
CA ASP A 70 1.06 11.54 4.68
C ASP A 70 2.57 11.76 4.85
N GLN A 71 2.94 12.94 5.34
CA GLN A 71 4.33 13.35 5.43
C GLN A 71 5.18 12.42 6.31
N ASP A 72 4.64 11.92 7.41
CA ASP A 72 5.36 11.07 8.36
C ASP A 72 5.60 9.68 7.76
N SER A 73 4.55 9.03 7.23
CA SER A 73 4.65 7.72 6.59
C SER A 73 5.57 7.74 5.37
N LEU A 74 5.51 8.83 4.58
CA LEU A 74 6.41 9.03 3.46
C LEU A 74 7.87 9.13 3.93
N THR A 75 8.13 9.92 4.96
CA THR A 75 9.49 10.13 5.48
C THR A 75 10.08 8.83 6.02
N GLU A 76 9.31 8.07 6.80
CA GLU A 76 9.76 6.77 7.33
C GLU A 76 10.05 5.77 6.21
N ALA A 77 9.18 5.68 5.19
CA ALA A 77 9.37 4.76 4.07
C ALA A 77 10.60 5.11 3.24
N ILE A 78 10.82 6.40 2.95
CA ILE A 78 12.02 6.88 2.27
C ILE A 78 13.27 6.55 3.09
N TYR A 79 13.24 6.82 4.40
CA TYR A 79 14.39 6.57 5.27
C TYR A 79 14.72 5.08 5.38
N ALA A 80 13.72 4.21 5.36
CA ALA A 80 13.90 2.75 5.33
C ALA A 80 14.26 2.19 3.93
N GLY A 81 14.23 3.01 2.87
CA GLY A 81 14.43 2.56 1.50
C GLY A 81 13.32 1.62 0.98
N VAL A 82 12.12 1.72 1.57
CA VAL A 82 10.98 0.86 1.25
C VAL A 82 10.12 1.51 0.15
N PRO A 83 9.88 0.83 -0.98
CA PRO A 83 9.04 1.35 -2.05
C PRO A 83 7.58 1.52 -1.65
N LEU A 84 6.89 2.48 -2.24
CA LEU A 84 5.51 2.84 -1.88
C LEU A 84 4.47 2.49 -2.96
N ILE A 85 3.27 2.09 -2.54
CA ILE A 85 2.04 2.27 -3.31
C ILE A 85 1.19 3.29 -2.55
N CYS A 86 1.07 4.48 -3.10
CA CYS A 86 0.36 5.59 -2.50
C CYS A 86 -1.10 5.61 -2.95
N ILE A 87 -2.02 5.58 -2.00
CA ILE A 87 -3.47 5.74 -2.22
C ILE A 87 -3.95 6.93 -1.39
N PRO A 88 -3.73 8.17 -1.87
CA PRO A 88 -4.03 9.36 -1.08
C PRO A 88 -5.54 9.53 -0.88
N ASN A 89 -5.88 10.18 0.23
CA ASN A 89 -7.25 10.47 0.64
C ASN A 89 -7.55 11.97 0.65
N SER A 90 -6.64 12.81 1.15
CA SER A 90 -6.89 14.25 1.29
C SER A 90 -5.61 15.10 1.34
N GLY A 91 -5.73 16.39 1.00
CA GLY A 91 -4.70 17.39 1.28
C GLY A 91 -3.36 17.16 0.58
N ASP A 92 -2.29 17.24 1.36
CA ASP A 92 -0.90 17.09 0.93
C ASP A 92 -0.57 15.68 0.40
N GLN A 93 -1.34 14.67 0.79
CA GLN A 93 -1.18 13.28 0.37
C GLN A 93 -1.15 13.12 -1.15
N PHE A 94 -1.94 13.90 -1.90
CA PHE A 94 -1.94 13.87 -3.36
C PHE A 94 -0.61 14.37 -3.94
N TYR A 95 -0.07 15.45 -3.39
CA TYR A 95 1.24 15.99 -3.80
C TYR A 95 2.36 15.02 -3.46
N ASN A 96 2.37 14.50 -2.24
CA ASN A 96 3.33 13.52 -1.77
C ASN A 96 3.34 12.26 -2.66
N SER A 97 2.14 11.75 -3.00
CA SER A 97 1.98 10.61 -3.90
C SER A 97 2.52 10.89 -5.31
N SER A 98 2.27 12.08 -5.84
CA SER A 98 2.80 12.50 -7.14
C SER A 98 4.33 12.59 -7.13
N LEU A 99 4.92 13.08 -6.04
CA LEU A 99 6.37 13.15 -5.87
C LEU A 99 6.99 11.74 -5.80
N VAL A 100 6.37 10.82 -5.05
CA VAL A 100 6.80 9.40 -4.97
C VAL A 100 6.90 8.76 -6.35
N GLU A 101 5.87 8.96 -7.19
CA GLU A 101 5.87 8.41 -8.54
C GLU A 101 6.88 9.11 -9.45
N HIS A 102 6.96 10.45 -9.39
CA HIS A 102 7.92 11.24 -10.17
C HIS A 102 9.38 10.84 -9.89
N LEU A 103 9.71 10.59 -8.62
CA LEU A 103 11.04 10.15 -8.20
C LEU A 103 11.32 8.66 -8.46
N GLY A 104 10.32 7.90 -8.91
CA GLY A 104 10.46 6.47 -9.22
C GLY A 104 10.63 5.55 -7.99
N ILE A 105 10.30 6.07 -6.80
CA ILE A 105 10.39 5.36 -5.50
C ILE A 105 9.08 4.67 -5.10
N GLY A 106 8.03 4.80 -5.92
CA GLY A 106 6.77 4.12 -5.72
C GLY A 106 5.79 4.31 -6.87
N LYS A 107 4.51 4.04 -6.60
CA LYS A 107 3.39 4.20 -7.53
C LYS A 107 2.29 5.00 -6.88
N TYR A 108 1.64 5.83 -7.67
CA TYR A 108 0.48 6.61 -7.26
C TYR A 108 -0.79 5.99 -7.84
N VAL A 109 -1.73 5.60 -6.97
CA VAL A 109 -2.99 4.99 -7.34
C VAL A 109 -4.14 5.84 -6.81
N LEU A 110 -4.87 6.47 -7.73
CA LEU A 110 -5.94 7.39 -7.38
C LEU A 110 -7.22 6.63 -7.02
N LEU A 111 -7.69 6.78 -5.78
CA LEU A 111 -8.98 6.22 -5.35
C LEU A 111 -10.14 7.18 -5.70
N THR A 112 -9.96 8.45 -5.41
CA THR A 112 -10.95 9.52 -5.69
C THR A 112 -10.26 10.73 -6.28
N PHE A 113 -11.00 11.53 -7.04
CA PHE A 113 -10.56 12.81 -7.58
C PHE A 113 -11.62 13.87 -7.38
N LYS A 114 -11.24 15.14 -7.42
CA LYS A 114 -12.18 16.26 -7.30
C LYS A 114 -12.77 16.59 -8.67
N ASP A 115 -14.10 16.69 -8.77
CA ASP A 115 -14.75 17.24 -9.97
C ASP A 115 -14.59 18.77 -10.05
N GLU A 116 -15.12 19.36 -11.12
CA GLU A 116 -15.12 20.82 -11.35
C GLU A 116 -15.76 21.63 -10.20
N LYS A 117 -16.59 20.98 -9.38
CA LYS A 117 -17.29 21.58 -8.23
C LYS A 117 -16.60 21.28 -6.89
N GLY A 118 -15.49 20.54 -6.90
CA GLY A 118 -14.75 20.15 -5.70
C GLY A 118 -15.36 18.98 -4.92
N ASN A 119 -16.29 18.21 -5.52
CA ASN A 119 -16.80 17.00 -4.88
C ASN A 119 -15.90 15.81 -5.19
N ASP A 120 -15.80 14.88 -4.25
CA ASP A 120 -15.07 13.64 -4.47
C ASP A 120 -15.84 12.72 -5.41
N GLN A 121 -15.20 12.40 -6.54
CA GLN A 121 -15.65 11.43 -7.52
C GLN A 121 -14.79 10.18 -7.43
N ARG A 122 -15.42 9.03 -7.65
CA ARG A 122 -14.73 7.75 -7.62
C ARG A 122 -13.96 7.51 -8.91
N ASN A 123 -12.69 7.09 -8.79
CA ASN A 123 -11.95 6.61 -9.94
C ASN A 123 -12.38 5.18 -10.29
N GLU A 124 -13.07 5.00 -11.42
CA GLU A 124 -13.48 3.69 -11.94
C GLU A 124 -12.29 2.77 -12.29
N ASN A 125 -11.12 3.36 -12.59
CA ASN A 125 -9.91 2.62 -12.93
C ASN A 125 -9.12 2.13 -11.71
N PHE A 126 -9.50 2.51 -10.49
CA PHE A 126 -8.77 2.18 -9.25
C PHE A 126 -8.37 0.70 -9.18
N LYS A 127 -9.30 -0.22 -9.47
CA LYS A 127 -9.02 -1.67 -9.44
C LYS A 127 -7.94 -2.09 -10.44
N ALA A 128 -7.97 -1.53 -11.65
CA ALA A 128 -6.99 -1.83 -12.68
C ALA A 128 -5.63 -1.23 -12.34
N ASP A 129 -5.61 0.03 -11.89
CA ASP A 129 -4.42 0.79 -11.54
C ASP A 129 -3.71 0.18 -10.32
N PHE A 130 -4.46 -0.16 -9.28
CA PHE A 130 -3.93 -0.84 -8.10
C PHE A 130 -3.25 -2.18 -8.46
N ARG A 131 -3.93 -3.00 -9.27
CA ARG A 131 -3.38 -4.28 -9.72
C ARG A 131 -2.11 -4.09 -10.55
N LYS A 132 -2.09 -3.09 -11.43
CA LYS A 132 -0.93 -2.74 -12.24
C LYS A 132 0.24 -2.31 -11.35
N ALA A 133 0.02 -1.36 -10.45
CA ALA A 133 1.02 -0.87 -9.50
C ALA A 133 1.61 -2.01 -8.65
N LEU A 134 0.76 -2.87 -8.09
CA LEU A 134 1.18 -4.04 -7.32
C LEU A 134 2.08 -4.98 -8.14
N ASN A 135 1.67 -5.32 -9.36
CA ASN A 135 2.45 -6.20 -10.22
C ASN A 135 3.79 -5.60 -10.62
N GLU A 136 3.81 -4.30 -10.94
CA GLU A 136 5.04 -3.59 -11.33
C GLU A 136 6.04 -3.52 -10.18
N LEU A 137 5.58 -3.23 -8.95
CA LEU A 137 6.45 -3.27 -7.78
C LEU A 137 6.98 -4.69 -7.54
N ILE A 138 6.09 -5.69 -7.52
CA ILE A 138 6.51 -7.08 -7.34
C ILE A 138 7.56 -7.46 -8.40
N GLN A 139 7.34 -7.20 -9.68
CA GLN A 139 8.34 -7.51 -10.72
C GLN A 139 9.68 -6.79 -10.47
N LYS A 140 9.65 -5.48 -10.19
CA LYS A 140 10.85 -4.65 -9.98
C LYS A 140 11.70 -5.13 -8.79
N TYR A 141 11.06 -5.59 -7.71
CA TYR A 141 11.75 -5.95 -6.46
C TYR A 141 12.00 -7.45 -6.29
N VAL A 142 11.55 -8.29 -7.23
CA VAL A 142 11.64 -9.77 -7.13
C VAL A 142 12.54 -10.35 -8.20
N SER A 143 12.53 -9.81 -9.41
CA SER A 143 13.38 -10.27 -10.50
C SER A 143 14.87 -9.92 -10.31
N ASN A 144 15.20 -9.08 -9.32
CA ASN A 144 16.58 -8.68 -9.02
C ASN A 144 17.26 -9.49 -7.90
N VAL A 145 16.58 -10.47 -7.31
CA VAL A 145 17.15 -11.29 -6.21
C VAL A 145 18.00 -12.47 -6.73
N GLY A 146 18.12 -12.63 -8.06
CA GLY A 146 18.88 -13.73 -8.68
C GLY A 146 20.29 -13.40 -9.16
N ASN A 147 20.76 -12.15 -9.12
CA ASN A 147 21.99 -11.73 -9.81
C ASN A 147 22.87 -10.78 -9.01
N ASN A 148 23.01 -10.97 -7.69
CA ASN A 148 24.11 -10.39 -6.92
C ASN A 148 24.22 -11.15 -5.60
N PHE A 149 25.02 -12.22 -5.59
CA PHE A 149 26.03 -12.62 -4.60
C PHE A 149 26.68 -13.93 -5.07
#